data_AF-A0A3B8MWR6-F1
#
_entry.id   AF-A0A3B8MWR6-F1
#
_cell.length_a   1.000
_cell.length_b   1.000
_cell.length_c   1.000
_cell.angle_alpha   90.00
_cell.angle_beta   90.00
_cell.angle_gamma   90.00
#
_symmetry.space_group_name_H-M   'P 1'
#
loop_
_entity.id
_entity.type
_entity.pdbx_description
1 polymer ?
#
loop_
_entity_poly.entity_id
_entity_poly.type
_entity_poly.pdbx_seq_one_letter_code
_entity_poly.pdbx_strand_id
1 'polypeptide(L)'
;MDSREAAMHIERLIKFALKKGLIEELDVIPSRNALMDLFKIEKPYEGEVSEEELESPSPILNKLLDYAVQIGLIEDTVTYRDLMDARIMGLLMPRESEVVKKFNTIASEKGIEKATEYFYKLSQASNYIRMDRTSQNLYWRTPTEYGSLEITINLSKPEKDPKEIEAAKKIPQSGYPKCLLCIENVGFAGNLNHPARQNLRIIPVKVAGEQWYFQYSPYVYYNEHCILLHESHIPMKISEKTFVRLFDFIEQFPHYFMGSNGDLPIVGGSILSHEHFQGG
;
A
#
# COMPACT_ATOMS: atom_id res chain seq x y z
N MET A 1 23.76 10.23 -11.26
CA MET A 1 22.64 10.87 -11.97
C MET A 1 22.70 12.37 -11.72
N ASP A 2 22.62 13.20 -12.76
CA ASP A 2 22.51 14.65 -12.57
C ASP A 2 21.05 15.10 -12.37
N SER A 3 20.83 16.38 -12.05
CA SER A 3 19.48 16.91 -11.81
C SER A 3 18.59 16.89 -13.05
N ARG A 4 19.19 16.93 -14.26
CA ARG A 4 18.46 16.88 -15.52
C ARG A 4 17.93 15.48 -15.79
N GLU A 5 18.74 14.46 -15.55
CA GLU A 5 18.33 13.05 -15.67
C GLU A 5 17.29 12.70 -14.58
N ALA A 6 17.43 13.22 -13.36
CA ALA A 6 16.38 13.09 -12.32
C ALA A 6 15.06 13.75 -12.75
N ALA A 7 15.10 14.95 -13.36
CA ALA A 7 13.92 15.61 -13.90
C ALA A 7 13.26 14.79 -15.02
N MET A 8 14.04 14.12 -15.87
CA MET A 8 13.51 13.20 -16.88
C MET A 8 12.75 12.02 -16.23
N HIS A 9 13.27 11.46 -15.13
CA HIS A 9 12.58 10.41 -14.39
C HIS A 9 11.30 10.89 -13.70
N ILE A 10 11.23 12.15 -13.26
CA ILE A 10 9.98 12.75 -12.78
C ILE A 10 8.94 12.77 -13.90
N GLU A 11 9.30 13.22 -15.10
CA GLU A 11 8.37 13.22 -16.24
C GLU A 11 7.92 11.81 -16.63
N ARG A 12 8.83 10.83 -16.60
CA ARG A 12 8.49 9.41 -16.81
C ARG A 12 7.48 8.91 -15.77
N LEU A 13 7.67 9.27 -14.50
CA LEU A 13 6.77 8.87 -13.43
C LEU A 13 5.38 9.51 -13.56
N ILE A 14 5.32 10.78 -13.97
CA ILE A 14 4.05 11.49 -14.22
C ILE A 14 3.29 10.83 -15.38
N LYS A 15 3.98 10.52 -16.49
CA LYS A 15 3.36 9.78 -17.61
C LYS A 15 2.83 8.42 -17.16
N PHE A 16 3.59 7.70 -16.35
CA PHE A 16 3.15 6.44 -15.75
C PHE A 16 1.89 6.64 -14.89
N ALA A 17 1.90 7.63 -13.99
CA ALA A 17 0.78 7.93 -13.10
C ALA A 17 -0.49 8.28 -13.87
N LEU A 18 -0.37 9.05 -14.94
CA LEU A 18 -1.47 9.41 -15.84
C LEU A 18 -2.03 8.17 -16.55
N LYS A 19 -1.17 7.33 -17.14
CA LYS A 19 -1.56 6.10 -17.84
C LYS A 19 -2.24 5.08 -16.91
N LYS A 20 -1.77 4.96 -15.67
CA LYS A 20 -2.35 4.06 -14.67
C LYS A 20 -3.53 4.70 -13.89
N GLY A 21 -3.89 5.94 -14.19
CA GLY A 21 -5.05 6.63 -13.60
C GLY A 21 -4.89 6.98 -12.12
N LEU A 22 -3.64 7.20 -11.67
CA LEU A 22 -3.31 7.76 -10.36
C LEU A 22 -3.59 9.27 -10.31
N ILE A 23 -3.41 9.97 -11.44
CA ILE A 23 -3.64 11.41 -11.59
C ILE A 23 -4.42 11.67 -12.90
N GLU A 24 -5.02 12.85 -13.02
CA GLU A 24 -5.66 13.32 -14.26
C GLU A 24 -4.81 14.43 -14.94
N GLU A 25 -5.19 14.83 -16.16
CA GLU A 25 -4.44 15.83 -16.96
C GLU A 25 -4.19 17.14 -16.21
N LEU A 26 -5.17 17.58 -15.43
CA LEU A 26 -5.08 18.83 -14.65
C LEU A 26 -4.09 18.71 -13.47
N ASP A 27 -3.76 17.49 -13.05
CA ASP A 27 -2.85 17.22 -11.94
C ASP A 27 -1.38 17.11 -12.39
N VAL A 28 -1.11 17.06 -13.70
CA VAL A 28 0.24 16.91 -14.26
C VAL A 28 1.18 18.01 -13.76
N ILE A 29 0.76 19.27 -13.86
CA ILE A 29 1.58 20.42 -13.43
C ILE A 29 1.80 20.44 -11.91
N PRO A 30 0.76 20.36 -11.04
CA PRO A 30 0.99 20.37 -9.60
C PRO A 30 1.80 19.15 -9.13
N SER A 31 1.57 17.96 -9.70
CA SER A 31 2.36 16.76 -9.39
C SER A 31 3.83 16.94 -9.74
N ARG A 32 4.12 17.50 -10.92
CA ARG A 32 5.47 17.86 -11.35
C ARG A 32 6.15 18.80 -10.37
N ASN A 33 5.50 19.89 -10.02
CA ASN A 33 6.05 20.88 -9.11
C ASN A 33 6.33 20.30 -7.73
N ALA A 34 5.42 19.45 -7.20
CA ALA A 34 5.61 18.79 -5.92
C ALA A 34 6.78 17.80 -5.92
N LEU A 35 6.94 17.02 -6.99
CA LEU A 35 8.07 16.09 -7.15
C LEU A 35 9.39 16.86 -7.32
N MET A 36 9.40 17.92 -8.11
CA MET A 36 10.58 18.76 -8.28
C MET A 36 11.01 19.43 -6.98
N ASP A 37 10.06 19.96 -6.20
CA ASP A 37 10.32 20.52 -4.86
C ASP A 37 10.93 19.46 -3.93
N LEU A 38 10.34 18.26 -3.89
CA LEU A 38 10.84 17.12 -3.12
C LEU A 38 12.32 16.81 -3.42
N PHE A 39 12.71 16.84 -4.71
CA PHE A 39 14.06 16.54 -5.18
C PHE A 39 14.98 17.76 -5.31
N LYS A 40 14.52 18.96 -4.91
CA LYS A 40 15.26 20.23 -5.05
C LYS A 40 15.70 20.51 -6.49
N ILE A 41 14.81 20.26 -7.45
CA ILE A 41 15.03 20.48 -8.88
C ILE A 41 14.33 21.79 -9.30
N GLU A 42 15.06 22.70 -9.93
CA GLU A 42 14.54 24.04 -10.26
C GLU A 42 13.69 24.09 -11.54
N LYS A 43 13.97 23.20 -12.50
CA LYS A 43 13.34 23.21 -13.83
C LYS A 43 12.96 21.80 -14.29
N PRO A 44 11.85 21.66 -15.01
CA PRO A 44 11.45 20.38 -15.56
C PRO A 44 12.38 19.95 -16.69
N TYR A 45 12.29 18.67 -17.07
CA TYR A 45 12.99 18.18 -18.25
C TYR A 45 12.29 18.67 -19.52
N GLU A 46 13.00 19.43 -20.35
CA GLU A 46 12.47 20.01 -21.60
C GLU A 46 12.57 19.07 -22.82
N GLY A 47 13.24 17.92 -22.67
CA GLY A 47 13.37 16.96 -23.76
C GLY A 47 12.15 16.06 -23.91
N GLU A 48 12.11 15.31 -25.01
CA GLU A 48 11.11 14.27 -25.18
C GLU A 48 11.39 13.08 -24.25
N VAL A 49 10.33 12.61 -23.60
CA VAL A 49 10.35 11.38 -22.81
C VAL A 49 9.67 10.31 -23.63
N SER A 50 10.37 9.22 -23.92
CA SER A 50 9.83 8.08 -24.66
C SER A 50 8.56 7.56 -24.00
N GLU A 51 7.60 7.13 -24.81
CA GLU A 51 6.52 6.32 -24.29
C GLU A 51 7.04 4.96 -23.86
N GLU A 52 6.62 4.53 -22.67
CA GLU A 52 7.01 3.26 -22.08
C GLU A 52 5.77 2.57 -21.54
N GLU A 53 5.69 1.26 -21.76
CA GLU A 53 4.68 0.41 -21.15
C GLU A 53 5.28 -0.27 -19.93
N LEU A 54 5.19 0.41 -18.79
CA LEU A 54 5.64 -0.14 -17.51
C LEU A 54 4.45 -0.69 -16.73
N GLU A 55 4.62 -1.89 -16.18
CA GLU A 55 3.63 -2.50 -15.28
C GLU A 55 3.75 -2.01 -13.84
N SER A 56 4.94 -1.57 -13.43
CA SER A 56 5.24 -1.09 -12.09
C SER A 56 6.03 0.22 -12.15
N PRO A 57 5.87 1.14 -11.19
CA PRO A 57 6.69 2.34 -11.11
C PRO A 57 8.13 2.04 -10.64
N SER A 58 8.40 0.82 -10.14
CA SER A 58 9.67 0.45 -9.50
C SER A 58 10.94 0.81 -10.30
N PRO A 59 11.03 0.58 -11.63
CA PRO A 59 12.23 0.96 -12.39
C PRO A 59 12.51 2.47 -12.37
N ILE A 60 11.46 3.30 -12.36
CA ILE A 60 11.57 4.77 -12.28
C ILE A 60 11.88 5.19 -10.85
N LEU A 61 11.17 4.61 -9.87
CA LEU A 61 11.36 4.91 -8.45
C LEU A 61 12.78 4.58 -8.00
N ASN A 62 13.35 3.45 -8.41
CA ASN A 62 14.73 3.09 -8.06
C ASN A 62 15.74 4.17 -8.46
N LYS A 63 15.58 4.77 -9.66
CA LYS A 63 16.43 5.87 -10.13
C LYS A 63 16.26 7.12 -9.28
N LEU A 64 15.01 7.49 -8.97
CA LEU A 64 14.72 8.64 -8.11
C LEU A 64 15.22 8.44 -6.67
N LEU A 65 15.14 7.22 -6.14
CA LEU A 65 15.68 6.85 -4.83
C LEU A 65 17.21 6.91 -4.81
N ASP A 66 17.88 6.43 -5.85
CA ASP A 66 19.34 6.55 -5.99
C ASP A 66 19.77 8.02 -6.02
N TYR A 67 18.99 8.88 -6.68
CA TYR A 67 19.24 10.33 -6.64
C TYR A 67 19.00 10.92 -5.26
N ALA A 68 17.92 10.54 -4.57
CA ALA A 68 17.65 10.98 -3.20
C ALA A 68 18.83 10.68 -2.26
N VAL A 69 19.42 9.49 -2.38
CA VAL A 69 20.65 9.11 -1.67
C VAL A 69 21.81 9.99 -2.10
N GLN A 70 22.04 10.15 -3.41
CA GLN A 70 23.15 10.92 -3.97
C GLN A 70 23.17 12.38 -3.49
N ILE A 71 22.00 13.04 -3.39
CA ILE A 71 21.90 14.43 -2.93
C ILE A 71 21.71 14.56 -1.41
N GLY A 72 21.82 13.45 -0.67
CA GLY A 72 21.74 13.42 0.78
C GLY A 72 20.36 13.73 1.36
N LEU A 73 19.27 13.46 0.61
CA LEU A 73 17.90 13.57 1.14
C LEU A 73 17.56 12.41 2.09
N ILE A 74 18.12 11.22 1.83
CA ILE A 74 17.90 10.01 2.62
C ILE A 74 19.21 9.21 2.76
N GLU A 75 19.28 8.34 3.76
CA GLU A 75 20.36 7.34 3.86
C GLU A 75 20.09 6.16 2.92
N ASP A 76 21.16 5.50 2.47
CA ASP A 76 21.09 4.33 1.60
C ASP A 76 20.77 3.05 2.38
N THR A 77 19.54 2.95 2.86
CA THR A 77 19.04 1.77 3.58
C THR A 77 17.66 1.39 3.06
N VAL A 78 17.23 0.16 3.33
CA VAL A 78 15.92 -0.32 2.86
C VAL A 78 14.77 0.48 3.47
N THR A 79 14.82 0.79 4.76
CA THR A 79 13.72 1.52 5.42
C THR A 79 13.63 2.96 4.91
N TYR A 80 14.74 3.69 4.82
CA TYR A 80 14.70 5.06 4.31
C TYR A 80 14.27 5.15 2.85
N ARG A 81 14.70 4.17 2.02
CA ARG A 81 14.22 4.05 0.64
C ARG A 81 12.72 3.77 0.59
N ASP A 82 12.18 2.88 1.42
CA ASP A 82 10.74 2.60 1.49
C ASP A 82 9.91 3.80 1.98
N LEU A 83 10.43 4.58 2.95
CA LEU A 83 9.80 5.83 3.38
C LEU A 83 9.73 6.85 2.24
N MET A 84 10.83 7.00 1.49
CA MET A 84 10.89 7.92 0.35
C MET A 84 10.03 7.46 -0.83
N ASP A 85 9.98 6.15 -1.11
CA ASP A 85 9.13 5.54 -2.13
C ASP A 85 7.65 5.89 -1.90
N ALA A 86 7.16 5.61 -0.68
CA ALA A 86 5.80 5.95 -0.29
C ALA A 86 5.54 7.46 -0.36
N ARG A 87 6.53 8.29 0.00
CA ARG A 87 6.43 9.76 -0.11
C ARG A 87 6.29 10.23 -1.55
N ILE A 88 7.11 9.71 -2.46
CA ILE A 88 7.06 10.01 -3.90
C ILE A 88 5.68 9.62 -4.45
N MET A 89 5.24 8.38 -4.22
CA MET A 89 3.96 7.90 -4.72
C MET A 89 2.77 8.60 -4.06
N GLY A 90 2.89 9.01 -2.79
CA GLY A 90 1.87 9.78 -2.08
C GLY A 90 1.58 11.14 -2.72
N LEU A 91 2.55 11.76 -3.40
CA LEU A 91 2.35 13.00 -4.16
C LEU A 91 1.57 12.80 -5.46
N LEU A 92 1.45 11.54 -5.91
CA LEU A 92 0.75 11.15 -7.14
C LEU A 92 -0.57 10.42 -6.84
N MET A 93 -0.94 10.27 -5.58
CA MET A 93 -2.17 9.57 -5.22
C MET A 93 -3.38 10.50 -5.26
N PRO A 94 -4.54 10.04 -5.80
CA PRO A 94 -5.78 10.77 -5.64
C PRO A 94 -6.10 10.93 -4.15
N ARG A 95 -6.91 11.92 -3.79
CA ARG A 95 -7.36 12.10 -2.41
C ARG A 95 -8.27 10.94 -1.99
N GLU A 96 -8.28 10.63 -0.70
CA GLU A 96 -9.15 9.59 -0.12
C GLU A 96 -10.61 9.71 -0.59
N SER A 97 -11.17 10.92 -0.53
CA SER A 97 -12.54 11.18 -0.97
C SER A 97 -12.78 10.91 -2.47
N GLU A 98 -11.77 11.13 -3.31
CA GLU A 98 -11.86 10.90 -4.76
C GLU A 98 -11.84 9.39 -5.05
N VAL A 99 -10.96 8.64 -4.38
CA VAL A 99 -10.90 7.18 -4.49
C VAL A 99 -12.21 6.55 -4.03
N VAL A 100 -12.74 6.95 -2.86
CA VAL A 100 -14.01 6.44 -2.34
C VAL A 100 -15.17 6.78 -3.26
N LYS A 101 -15.23 8.02 -3.77
CA LYS A 101 -16.28 8.43 -4.73
C LYS A 101 -16.23 7.57 -6.00
N LYS A 102 -15.05 7.40 -6.59
CA LYS A 102 -14.86 6.61 -7.81
C LYS A 102 -15.19 5.14 -7.59
N PHE A 103 -14.75 4.57 -6.47
CA PHE A 103 -15.10 3.20 -6.06
C PHE A 103 -16.62 3.02 -6.00
N ASN A 104 -17.33 3.91 -5.29
CA ASN A 104 -18.78 3.83 -5.13
C ASN A 104 -19.52 4.03 -6.46
N THR A 105 -19.07 4.94 -7.31
CA THR A 105 -19.62 5.10 -8.67
C THR A 105 -19.48 3.80 -9.46
N ILE A 106 -18.28 3.21 -9.51
CA ILE A 106 -18.07 1.93 -10.22
C ILE A 106 -18.91 0.81 -9.60
N ALA A 107 -18.98 0.73 -8.27
CA ALA A 107 -19.78 -0.28 -7.59
C ALA A 107 -21.27 -0.17 -7.96
N SER A 108 -21.81 1.05 -8.03
CA SER A 108 -23.20 1.30 -8.39
C SER A 108 -23.51 1.07 -9.87
N GLU A 109 -22.58 1.40 -10.77
CA GLU A 109 -22.82 1.35 -12.22
C GLU A 109 -22.43 0.00 -12.85
N LYS A 110 -21.41 -0.65 -12.29
CA LYS A 110 -20.74 -1.83 -12.89
C LYS A 110 -20.59 -3.01 -11.93
N GLY A 111 -21.02 -2.86 -10.68
CA GLY A 111 -20.94 -3.90 -9.66
C GLY A 111 -19.66 -3.86 -8.82
N ILE A 112 -19.73 -4.50 -7.64
CA ILE A 112 -18.66 -4.48 -6.63
C ILE A 112 -17.37 -5.15 -7.09
N GLU A 113 -17.45 -6.17 -7.94
CA GLU A 113 -16.29 -6.84 -8.55
C GLU A 113 -15.45 -5.85 -9.38
N LYS A 114 -16.10 -4.98 -10.17
CA LYS A 114 -15.39 -3.95 -10.94
C LYS A 114 -14.81 -2.85 -10.07
N ALA A 115 -15.46 -2.53 -8.94
CA ALA A 115 -14.96 -1.55 -8.00
C ALA A 115 -13.71 -2.04 -7.27
N THR A 116 -13.71 -3.30 -6.82
CA THR A 116 -12.55 -3.97 -6.21
C THR A 116 -11.42 -4.15 -7.22
N GLU A 117 -11.69 -4.55 -8.47
CA GLU A 117 -10.69 -4.61 -9.55
C GLU A 117 -10.00 -3.25 -9.78
N TYR A 118 -10.78 -2.16 -9.82
CA TYR A 118 -10.23 -0.80 -9.92
C TYR A 118 -9.32 -0.47 -8.74
N PHE A 119 -9.79 -0.72 -7.53
CA PHE A 119 -9.06 -0.35 -6.32
C PHE A 119 -7.80 -1.19 -6.11
N TYR A 120 -7.81 -2.45 -6.54
CA TYR A 120 -6.63 -3.32 -6.53
C TYR A 120 -5.58 -2.81 -7.53
N LYS A 121 -5.98 -2.47 -8.75
CA LYS A 121 -5.08 -1.85 -9.76
C LYS A 121 -4.49 -0.53 -9.26
N LEU A 122 -5.28 0.31 -8.57
CA LEU A 122 -4.79 1.54 -7.94
C LEU A 122 -3.73 1.23 -6.87
N SER A 123 -3.98 0.22 -6.03
CA SER A 123 -3.08 -0.21 -4.95
C SER A 123 -1.77 -0.81 -5.48
N GLN A 124 -1.80 -1.47 -6.64
CA GLN A 124 -0.60 -1.93 -7.35
C GLN A 124 0.15 -0.78 -8.02
N ALA A 125 -0.54 0.10 -8.74
CA ALA A 125 0.06 1.22 -9.46
C ALA A 125 0.71 2.26 -8.53
N SER A 126 0.12 2.47 -7.35
CA SER A 126 0.65 3.34 -6.29
C SER A 126 1.87 2.77 -5.57
N ASN A 127 2.32 1.58 -5.95
CA ASN A 127 3.38 0.81 -5.29
C ASN A 127 3.07 0.48 -3.81
N TYR A 128 1.82 0.63 -3.37
CA TYR A 128 1.42 0.22 -2.01
C TYR A 128 1.48 -1.31 -1.88
N ILE A 129 0.98 -2.02 -2.89
CA ILE A 129 1.21 -3.44 -3.07
C ILE A 129 2.50 -3.61 -3.87
N ARG A 130 3.57 -4.04 -3.20
CA ARG A 130 4.92 -4.18 -3.76
C ARG A 130 5.06 -5.42 -4.64
N MET A 131 4.46 -5.36 -5.82
CA MET A 131 4.47 -6.47 -6.79
C MET A 131 5.89 -6.87 -7.21
N ASP A 132 6.84 -5.92 -7.23
CA ASP A 132 8.26 -6.14 -7.49
C ASP A 132 8.93 -7.10 -6.50
N ARG A 133 8.47 -7.08 -5.24
CA ARG A 133 8.95 -7.97 -4.20
C ARG A 133 8.14 -9.26 -4.13
N THR A 134 6.82 -9.16 -4.28
CA THR A 134 5.93 -10.33 -4.29
C THR A 134 6.28 -11.31 -5.41
N SER A 135 6.69 -10.81 -6.58
CA SER A 135 7.12 -11.67 -7.71
C SER A 135 8.41 -12.44 -7.44
N GLN A 136 9.17 -12.09 -6.39
CA GLN A 136 10.38 -12.79 -5.99
C GLN A 136 10.11 -13.89 -4.95
N ASN A 137 8.87 -14.03 -4.48
CA ASN A 137 8.50 -15.06 -3.53
C ASN A 137 8.84 -16.44 -4.09
N LEU A 138 9.47 -17.27 -3.26
CA LEU A 138 9.76 -18.65 -3.63
C LEU A 138 8.53 -19.50 -3.39
N TYR A 139 8.30 -20.44 -4.29
CA TYR A 139 7.05 -21.17 -4.38
C TYR A 139 7.27 -22.64 -4.72
N TRP A 140 6.73 -23.53 -3.90
CA TRP A 140 6.76 -24.97 -4.13
C TRP A 140 5.37 -25.56 -3.93
N ARG A 141 4.94 -26.41 -4.88
CA ARG A 141 3.76 -27.27 -4.75
C ARG A 141 4.21 -28.72 -4.75
N THR A 142 3.69 -29.52 -3.83
CA THR A 142 3.87 -30.97 -3.83
C THR A 142 2.55 -31.67 -3.53
N PRO A 143 2.17 -32.73 -4.28
CA PRO A 143 0.99 -33.51 -3.95
C PRO A 143 1.22 -34.27 -2.63
N THR A 144 0.18 -34.34 -1.81
CA THR A 144 0.12 -35.16 -0.58
C THR A 144 -1.19 -35.96 -0.57
N GLU A 145 -1.31 -36.93 0.34
CA GLU A 145 -2.55 -37.68 0.54
C GLU A 145 -3.74 -36.81 0.99
N TYR A 146 -3.47 -35.60 1.50
CA TYR A 146 -4.47 -34.64 1.99
C TYR A 146 -4.72 -33.47 1.02
N GLY A 147 -4.15 -33.50 -0.18
CA GLY A 147 -4.25 -32.42 -1.18
C GLY A 147 -2.89 -31.86 -1.59
N SER A 148 -2.90 -30.79 -2.38
CA SER A 148 -1.67 -30.10 -2.78
C SER A 148 -1.12 -29.30 -1.61
N LEU A 149 0.04 -29.69 -1.08
CA LEU A 149 0.77 -28.87 -0.11
C LEU A 149 1.46 -27.73 -0.88
N GLU A 150 1.24 -26.51 -0.38
CA GLU A 150 1.88 -25.30 -0.88
C GLU A 150 2.84 -24.77 0.19
N ILE A 151 4.08 -24.49 -0.21
CA ILE A 151 5.09 -23.85 0.63
C ILE A 151 5.54 -22.58 -0.07
N THR A 152 5.53 -21.46 0.65
CA THR A 152 6.00 -20.17 0.13
C THR A 152 6.99 -19.51 1.10
N ILE A 153 7.96 -18.79 0.54
CA ILE A 153 8.80 -17.86 1.31
C ILE A 153 8.49 -16.46 0.83
N ASN A 154 7.91 -15.65 1.71
CA ASN A 154 7.56 -14.27 1.41
C ASN A 154 8.79 -13.36 1.60
N LEU A 155 9.38 -12.89 0.50
CA LEU A 155 10.54 -12.02 0.49
C LEU A 155 10.17 -10.52 0.50
N SER A 156 8.89 -10.19 0.57
CA SER A 156 8.42 -8.79 0.52
C SER A 156 8.60 -8.01 1.82
N LYS A 157 8.87 -8.68 2.93
CA LYS A 157 9.15 -8.05 4.23
C LYS A 157 10.67 -8.01 4.46
N PRO A 158 11.32 -6.85 4.27
CA PRO A 158 12.76 -6.74 4.46
C PRO A 158 13.14 -6.86 5.94
N GLU A 159 14.28 -7.49 6.21
CA GLU A 159 14.94 -7.41 7.52
C GLU A 159 15.55 -6.02 7.72
N LYS A 160 15.56 -5.53 8.96
CA LYS A 160 16.12 -4.20 9.30
C LYS A 160 17.62 -4.29 9.53
N ASP A 161 18.36 -3.29 9.04
CA ASP A 161 19.80 -3.16 9.29
C ASP A 161 20.06 -2.83 10.78
N PRO A 162 21.11 -3.40 11.42
CA PRO A 162 21.51 -3.03 12.77
C PRO A 162 21.60 -1.51 13.03
N LYS A 163 22.08 -0.73 12.05
CA LYS A 163 22.14 0.75 12.14
C LYS A 163 20.75 1.38 12.21
N GLU A 164 19.80 0.87 11.42
CA GLU A 164 18.41 1.31 11.46
C GLU A 164 17.78 1.00 12.83
N ILE A 165 18.08 -0.16 13.41
CA ILE A 165 17.61 -0.55 14.75
C ILE A 165 18.14 0.41 15.81
N GLU A 166 19.42 0.79 15.76
CA GLU A 166 20.00 1.76 16.70
C GLU A 166 19.42 3.16 16.53
N ALA A 167 19.23 3.63 15.29
CA ALA A 167 18.62 4.92 15.01
C ALA A 167 17.15 4.96 15.47
N ALA A 168 16.40 3.87 15.25
CA ALA A 168 15.00 3.75 15.62
C ALA A 168 14.78 3.81 17.14
N LYS A 169 15.73 3.32 17.95
CA LYS A 169 15.70 3.43 19.42
C LYS A 169 15.79 4.88 19.92
N LYS A 170 16.35 5.79 19.13
CA LYS A 170 16.49 7.22 19.48
C LYS A 170 15.24 8.04 19.14
N ILE A 171 14.33 7.49 18.34
CA ILE A 171 13.09 8.17 17.95
C ILE A 171 12.10 8.10 19.12
N PRO A 172 11.60 9.25 19.61
CA PRO A 172 10.55 9.26 20.62
C PRO A 172 9.31 8.50 20.13
N GLN A 173 8.74 7.62 20.96
CA GLN A 173 7.48 6.98 20.63
C GLN A 173 6.37 8.04 20.62
N SER A 174 5.85 8.37 19.44
CA SER A 174 4.75 9.33 19.27
C SER A 174 3.41 8.76 19.75
N GLY A 175 3.26 7.44 19.77
CA GLY A 175 1.98 6.75 19.98
C GLY A 175 0.97 6.93 18.83
N TYR A 176 1.40 7.50 17.70
CA TYR A 176 0.57 7.79 16.53
C TYR A 176 1.26 7.33 15.22
N PRO A 177 0.57 6.56 14.37
CA PRO A 177 -0.67 5.83 14.63
C PRO A 177 -0.52 4.81 15.76
N LYS A 178 -1.61 4.45 16.44
CA LYS A 178 -1.55 3.52 17.59
C LYS A 178 -1.14 2.10 17.19
N CYS A 179 -1.50 1.66 16.00
CA CYS A 179 -1.02 0.41 15.40
C CYS A 179 -0.97 0.52 13.87
N LEU A 180 -0.60 -0.57 13.20
CA LEU A 180 -0.45 -0.65 11.74
C LEU A 180 -1.78 -0.65 10.97
N LEU A 181 -2.92 -0.87 11.65
CA LEU A 181 -4.26 -0.93 11.05
C LEU A 181 -5.12 0.30 11.34
N CYS A 182 -4.72 1.14 12.27
CA CYS A 182 -5.40 2.40 12.57
C CYS A 182 -5.64 3.24 11.30
N ILE A 183 -6.83 3.83 11.15
CA ILE A 183 -7.20 4.66 9.98
C ILE A 183 -6.26 5.87 9.82
N GLU A 184 -5.65 6.30 10.92
CA GLU A 184 -4.61 7.32 11.01
C GLU A 184 -3.35 7.01 10.17
N ASN A 185 -3.21 5.77 9.71
CA ASN A 185 -2.18 5.38 8.76
C ASN A 185 -2.40 5.96 7.37
N VAL A 186 -3.63 6.25 6.94
CA VAL A 186 -3.90 6.78 5.60
C VAL A 186 -3.16 8.11 5.43
N GLY A 187 -2.22 8.16 4.49
CA GLY A 187 -1.42 9.37 4.29
C GLY A 187 -0.24 9.53 5.25
N PHE A 188 0.02 8.59 6.17
CA PHE A 188 1.04 8.75 7.20
C PHE A 188 2.46 8.66 6.64
N ALA A 189 3.32 9.62 6.98
CA ALA A 189 4.70 9.71 6.48
C ALA A 189 5.60 8.55 6.93
N GLY A 190 5.26 7.89 8.03
CA GLY A 190 6.11 6.85 8.61
C GLY A 190 7.36 7.40 9.28
N ASN A 191 8.15 6.48 9.82
CA ASN A 191 9.46 6.67 10.41
C ASN A 191 10.15 5.29 10.54
N LEU A 192 11.33 5.21 11.15
CA LEU A 192 12.05 3.93 11.27
C LEU A 192 11.32 2.87 12.13
N ASN A 193 10.39 3.29 12.99
CA ASN A 193 9.58 2.41 13.84
C ASN A 193 8.21 2.08 13.24
N HIS A 194 7.70 2.87 12.30
CA HIS A 194 6.35 2.74 11.77
C HIS A 194 6.34 3.02 10.26
N PRO A 195 5.85 2.09 9.42
CA PRO A 195 6.02 2.21 7.98
C PRO A 195 5.26 3.39 7.39
N ALA A 196 5.77 3.93 6.29
CA ALA A 196 5.06 4.96 5.52
C ALA A 196 3.83 4.37 4.81
N ARG A 197 2.80 5.19 4.73
CA ARG A 197 1.47 4.89 4.20
C ARG A 197 0.89 6.10 3.46
N GLN A 198 1.76 6.97 2.95
CA GLN A 198 1.36 8.14 2.14
C GLN A 198 0.62 7.73 0.86
N ASN A 199 0.95 6.55 0.34
CA ASN A 199 0.32 5.91 -0.81
C ASN A 199 -0.82 4.93 -0.46
N LEU A 200 -1.22 4.80 0.81
CA LEU A 200 -2.38 3.99 1.22
C LEU A 200 -3.69 4.77 1.05
N ARG A 201 -4.75 4.09 0.62
CA ARG A 201 -6.14 4.53 0.63
C ARG A 201 -7.03 3.41 1.17
N ILE A 202 -8.18 3.72 1.74
CA ILE A 202 -9.11 2.73 2.31
C ILE A 202 -10.54 2.99 1.83
N ILE A 203 -11.40 1.98 1.90
CA ILE A 203 -12.80 2.09 1.48
C ILE A 203 -13.70 1.90 2.72
N PRO A 204 -14.54 2.87 3.10
CA PRO A 204 -15.47 2.70 4.20
C PRO A 204 -16.54 1.66 3.84
N VAL A 205 -16.77 0.69 4.73
CA VAL A 205 -17.78 -0.36 4.59
C VAL A 205 -18.63 -0.42 5.86
N LYS A 206 -19.95 -0.55 5.72
CA LYS A 206 -20.85 -0.78 6.86
C LYS A 206 -21.05 -2.28 7.03
N VAL A 207 -20.71 -2.81 8.19
CA VAL A 207 -20.84 -4.24 8.50
C VAL A 207 -21.45 -4.40 9.89
N ALA A 208 -22.51 -5.18 10.00
CA ALA A 208 -23.35 -5.36 11.19
C ALA A 208 -23.79 -4.02 11.81
N GLY A 209 -24.06 -3.01 10.98
CA GLY A 209 -24.40 -1.64 11.39
C GLY A 209 -23.23 -0.81 11.93
N GLU A 210 -22.01 -1.35 11.96
CA GLU A 210 -20.80 -0.70 12.43
C GLU A 210 -19.97 -0.15 11.25
N GLN A 211 -19.09 0.82 11.51
CA GLN A 211 -18.16 1.33 10.50
C GLN A 211 -16.86 0.51 10.50
N TRP A 212 -16.50 0.07 9.31
CA TRP A 212 -15.26 -0.65 9.02
C TRP A 212 -14.58 -0.03 7.80
N TYR A 213 -13.34 -0.43 7.57
CA TYR A 213 -12.57 0.02 6.42
C TYR A 213 -11.91 -1.16 5.73
N PHE A 214 -12.13 -1.24 4.43
CA PHE A 214 -11.52 -2.21 3.54
C PHE A 214 -10.22 -1.64 2.96
N GLN A 215 -9.14 -2.43 3.03
CA GLN A 215 -7.88 -2.12 2.37
C GLN A 215 -7.22 -3.39 1.84
N TYR A 216 -6.34 -3.27 0.86
CA TYR A 216 -5.47 -4.39 0.51
C TYR A 216 -4.28 -4.52 1.48
N SER A 217 -3.79 -5.74 1.65
CA SER A 217 -2.53 -6.00 2.33
C SER A 217 -1.37 -5.64 1.40
N PRO A 218 -0.36 -4.89 1.87
CA PRO A 218 0.85 -4.65 1.09
C PRO A 218 1.74 -5.90 0.96
N TYR A 219 1.48 -6.93 1.79
CA TYR A 219 2.17 -8.21 1.80
C TYR A 219 1.18 -9.31 1.41
N VAL A 220 1.19 -9.65 0.12
CA VAL A 220 0.19 -10.51 -0.51
C VAL A 220 0.56 -11.98 -0.28
N TYR A 221 -0.40 -12.77 0.18
CA TYR A 221 -0.28 -14.23 0.27
C TYR A 221 -1.08 -14.95 -0.84
N TYR A 222 -2.19 -14.35 -1.26
CA TYR A 222 -3.08 -14.83 -2.31
C TYR A 222 -3.67 -13.63 -3.06
N ASN A 223 -4.27 -13.87 -4.23
CA ASN A 223 -4.82 -12.79 -5.06
C ASN A 223 -5.76 -11.89 -4.25
N GLU A 224 -5.64 -10.58 -4.41
CA GLU A 224 -6.52 -9.61 -3.74
C GLU A 224 -6.58 -9.72 -2.20
N HIS A 225 -5.51 -10.24 -1.56
CA HIS A 225 -5.38 -10.29 -0.11
C HIS A 225 -5.71 -8.93 0.54
N CYS A 226 -6.82 -8.89 1.25
CA CYS A 226 -7.44 -7.72 1.84
C CYS A 226 -7.61 -7.84 3.35
N ILE A 227 -7.83 -6.69 3.98
CA ILE A 227 -8.03 -6.52 5.41
C ILE A 227 -9.27 -5.65 5.58
N LEU A 228 -10.23 -6.14 6.36
CA LEU A 228 -11.36 -5.35 6.84
C LEU A 228 -11.11 -4.99 8.30
N LEU A 229 -10.77 -3.73 8.58
CA LEU A 229 -10.40 -3.24 9.90
C LEU A 229 -11.49 -2.38 10.53
N HIS A 230 -11.70 -2.54 11.83
CA HIS A 230 -12.71 -1.78 12.57
C HIS A 230 -12.30 -0.31 12.68
N GLU A 231 -13.23 0.64 12.66
CA GLU A 231 -12.91 2.08 12.77
C GLU A 231 -12.13 2.41 14.06
N SER A 232 -12.61 1.89 15.19
CA SER A 232 -11.98 2.09 16.50
C SER A 232 -10.88 1.05 16.75
N HIS A 233 -9.77 1.49 17.36
CA HIS A 233 -8.71 0.61 17.87
C HIS A 233 -9.19 -0.14 19.12
N ILE A 234 -9.80 -1.30 18.91
CA ILE A 234 -10.26 -2.21 19.96
C ILE A 234 -9.62 -3.59 19.76
N PRO A 235 -9.25 -4.32 20.82
CA PRO A 235 -8.68 -5.66 20.67
C PRO A 235 -9.61 -6.63 19.94
N MET A 236 -9.01 -7.59 19.23
CA MET A 236 -9.76 -8.66 18.58
C MET A 236 -10.53 -9.50 19.60
N LYS A 237 -11.78 -9.85 19.28
CA LYS A 237 -12.60 -10.75 20.09
C LYS A 237 -13.50 -11.61 19.22
N ILE A 238 -13.41 -12.93 19.38
CA ILE A 238 -14.32 -13.86 18.72
C ILE A 238 -15.62 -13.93 19.53
N SER A 239 -16.74 -13.74 18.84
CA SER A 239 -18.08 -13.81 19.42
C SER A 239 -19.12 -14.17 18.35
N GLU A 240 -20.38 -14.37 18.73
CA GLU A 240 -21.48 -14.52 17.78
C GLU A 240 -21.54 -13.37 16.77
N LYS A 241 -21.23 -12.15 17.22
CA LYS A 241 -21.17 -10.95 16.36
C LYS A 241 -20.09 -11.06 15.27
N THR A 242 -19.02 -11.81 15.50
CA THR A 242 -17.99 -12.06 14.49
C THR A 242 -18.60 -12.71 13.26
N PHE A 243 -19.44 -13.73 13.43
CA PHE A 243 -20.09 -14.42 12.32
C PHE A 243 -21.08 -13.51 11.59
N VAL A 244 -21.85 -12.70 12.32
CA VAL A 244 -22.75 -11.70 11.71
C VAL A 244 -21.95 -10.73 10.82
N ARG A 245 -20.80 -10.26 11.30
CA ARG A 245 -19.92 -9.36 10.53
C ARG A 245 -19.34 -10.03 9.29
N LEU A 246 -18.88 -11.28 9.41
CA LEU A 246 -18.32 -12.03 8.28
C LEU A 246 -19.37 -12.29 7.19
N PHE A 247 -20.58 -12.69 7.57
CA PHE A 247 -21.66 -12.94 6.60
C PHE A 247 -22.14 -11.65 5.93
N ASP A 248 -22.33 -10.56 6.67
CA ASP A 248 -22.72 -9.26 6.09
C ASP A 248 -21.66 -8.73 5.11
N PHE A 249 -20.37 -8.93 5.42
CA PHE A 249 -19.31 -8.61 4.44
C PHE A 249 -19.42 -9.45 3.16
N ILE A 250 -19.58 -10.78 3.27
CA ILE A 250 -19.65 -11.67 2.09
C ILE A 250 -20.92 -11.39 1.27
N GLU A 251 -22.03 -10.98 1.87
CA GLU A 251 -23.21 -10.53 1.13
C GLU A 251 -22.93 -9.30 0.27
N GLN A 252 -22.07 -8.39 0.74
CA GLN A 252 -21.66 -7.19 0.00
C GLN A 252 -20.53 -7.47 -1.02
N PHE A 253 -19.64 -8.43 -0.73
CA PHE A 253 -18.48 -8.81 -1.54
C PHE A 253 -18.49 -10.32 -1.84
N PRO A 254 -19.45 -10.81 -2.66
CA PRO A 254 -19.73 -12.24 -2.80
C PRO A 254 -18.64 -13.05 -3.50
N HIS A 255 -17.71 -12.38 -4.19
CA HIS A 255 -16.57 -13.01 -4.85
C HIS A 255 -15.35 -13.19 -3.93
N TYR A 256 -15.40 -12.69 -2.69
CA TYR A 256 -14.33 -12.80 -1.70
C TYR A 256 -14.68 -13.83 -0.64
N PHE A 257 -13.66 -14.44 -0.05
CA PHE A 257 -13.78 -15.04 1.27
C PHE A 257 -13.32 -14.05 2.35
N MET A 258 -13.75 -14.26 3.60
CA MET A 258 -13.30 -13.46 4.74
C MET A 258 -13.21 -14.33 5.99
N GLY A 259 -12.15 -14.15 6.77
CA GLY A 259 -11.85 -14.92 7.96
C GLY A 259 -11.25 -14.08 9.08
N SER A 260 -11.26 -14.65 10.28
CA SER A 260 -10.65 -14.05 11.47
C SER A 260 -9.63 -15.01 12.06
N ASN A 261 -8.53 -14.47 12.59
CA ASN A 261 -7.68 -15.24 13.48
C ASN A 261 -8.42 -15.44 14.81
N GLY A 262 -8.22 -16.59 15.47
CA GLY A 262 -8.76 -16.78 16.82
C GLY A 262 -8.24 -15.72 17.80
N ASP A 263 -8.93 -15.49 18.91
CA ASP A 263 -8.49 -14.58 20.00
C ASP A 263 -7.58 -15.29 21.03
N LEU A 264 -6.93 -16.39 20.62
CA LEU A 264 -6.07 -17.20 21.48
C LEU A 264 -4.61 -16.70 21.46
N PRO A 265 -3.87 -16.71 22.59
CA PRO A 265 -2.49 -16.23 22.65
C PRO A 265 -1.47 -16.92 21.71
N ILE A 266 -1.83 -18.08 21.15
CA ILE A 266 -0.94 -18.96 20.37
C ILE A 266 -1.27 -18.87 18.86
N VAL A 267 -2.37 -18.22 18.47
CA VAL A 267 -2.65 -18.04 17.05
C VAL A 267 -1.68 -17.02 16.45
N GLY A 268 -1.21 -17.26 15.22
CA GLY A 268 -0.23 -16.43 14.51
C GLY A 268 -0.71 -15.03 14.11
N GLY A 269 -1.69 -14.47 14.81
CA GLY A 269 -2.15 -13.10 14.63
C GLY A 269 -1.06 -12.11 15.04
N SER A 270 -0.49 -11.40 14.07
CA SER A 270 0.55 -10.40 14.33
C SER A 270 0.02 -9.12 14.97
N ILE A 271 -1.31 -8.87 14.92
CA ILE A 271 -1.96 -7.66 15.43
C ILE A 271 -3.26 -8.05 16.16
N LEU A 272 -3.17 -8.43 17.44
CA LEU A 272 -4.34 -8.74 18.27
C LEU A 272 -4.96 -7.48 18.92
N SER A 273 -4.27 -6.34 18.84
CA SER A 273 -4.68 -5.08 19.48
C SER A 273 -5.77 -4.31 18.72
N HIS A 274 -6.05 -4.69 17.47
CA HIS A 274 -7.03 -4.02 16.61
C HIS A 274 -7.90 -5.06 15.89
N GLU A 275 -9.20 -5.01 16.11
CA GLU A 275 -10.21 -5.86 15.50
C GLU A 275 -10.18 -5.75 13.97
N HIS A 276 -9.94 -6.87 13.31
CA HIS A 276 -9.86 -6.95 11.86
C HIS A 276 -10.13 -8.36 11.35
N PHE A 277 -10.52 -8.44 10.09
CA PHE A 277 -10.67 -9.67 9.33
C PHE A 277 -9.76 -9.65 8.10
N GLN A 278 -9.39 -10.82 7.59
CA GLN A 278 -8.55 -10.99 6.42
C GLN A 278 -9.25 -11.88 5.40
N GLY A 279 -9.12 -11.53 4.13
CA GLY A 279 -9.84 -12.18 3.06
C GLY A 279 -9.25 -11.84 1.70
N GLY A 280 -9.92 -12.25 0.63
CA GLY A 280 -9.56 -11.97 -0.77
C GLY A 280 -10.22 -12.96 -1.72
#